data_AF-A0A5C2HL50-F1
#
_entry.id   AF-A0A5C2HL50-F1
#
_cell.length_a   1.000
_cell.length_b   1.000
_cell.length_c   1.000
_cell.angle_alpha   90.00
_cell.angle_beta   90.00
_cell.angle_gamma   90.00
#
_symmetry.space_group_name_H-M   'P 1'
#
loop_
_entity.id
_entity.type
_entity.pdbx_description
1 polymer ?
#
loop_
_entity_poly.entity_id
_entity_poly.type
_entity_poly.pdbx_seq_one_letter_code
_entity_poly.pdbx_strand_id
1 'polypeptide(L)'
;MYNNHPKTAEEYVELVEQTIIEIEEFIACIEYDMDDAGERLKVLQPLLEHLKSLRQSMADGSYLFGKEDLPIMDISNRLSSQLPFAQLLAVINETHKLGLNIDDD
;
A
#
# COMPACT_ATOMS: atom_id res chain seq x y z
N MET A 1 -11.44 -0.03 12.48
CA MET A 1 -10.93 1.15 11.73
C MET A 1 -9.44 1.22 12.01
N TYR A 2 -8.60 1.10 10.98
CA TYR A 2 -7.14 1.27 11.13
C TYR A 2 -6.88 2.74 11.45
N ASN A 3 -6.56 3.03 12.71
CA ASN A 3 -6.49 4.39 13.25
C ASN A 3 -5.09 4.73 13.76
N ASN A 4 -4.05 4.21 13.11
CA ASN A 4 -2.68 4.39 13.57
C ASN A 4 -1.82 4.87 12.40
N HIS A 5 -1.73 6.20 12.26
CA HIS A 5 -0.71 6.81 11.41
C HIS A 5 0.65 6.46 12.01
N PRO A 6 1.61 5.88 11.26
CA PRO A 6 2.89 5.42 11.79
C PRO A 6 3.65 6.52 12.54
N LYS A 7 4.08 6.22 13.76
CA LYS A 7 4.90 7.08 14.63
C LYS A 7 6.39 6.84 14.43
N THR A 8 6.77 5.63 13.98
CA THR A 8 8.17 5.27 13.71
C THR A 8 8.37 4.75 12.29
N ALA A 9 9.64 4.72 11.85
CA ALA A 9 10.00 4.14 10.56
C ALA A 9 9.68 2.64 10.51
N GLU A 10 9.85 1.93 11.62
CA GLU A 10 9.49 0.51 11.73
C GLU A 10 7.98 0.31 11.55
N GLU A 11 7.15 1.09 12.23
CA GLU A 11 5.69 1.02 12.07
C GLU A 11 5.25 1.32 10.64
N TYR A 12 5.96 2.21 9.95
CA TYR A 12 5.67 2.50 8.55
C TYR A 12 6.08 1.35 7.62
N VAL A 13 7.24 0.73 7.88
CA VAL A 13 7.68 -0.48 7.17
C VAL A 13 6.67 -1.61 7.38
N GLU A 14 6.23 -1.84 8.62
CA GLU A 14 5.21 -2.86 8.96
C GLU A 14 3.89 -2.60 8.23
N LEU A 15 3.44 -1.34 8.15
CA LEU A 15 2.24 -0.98 7.40
C LEU A 15 2.36 -1.32 5.91
N VAL A 16 3.52 -1.05 5.31
CA VAL A 16 3.78 -1.41 3.90
C VAL A 16 3.80 -2.93 3.72
N GLU A 17 4.45 -3.68 4.61
CA GLU A 17 4.49 -5.15 4.58
C GLU A 17 3.11 -5.76 4.74
N GLN A 18 2.32 -5.29 5.70
CA GLN A 18 0.95 -5.75 5.90
C GLN A 18 0.11 -5.51 4.63
N THR A 19 0.25 -4.34 4.01
CA THR A 19 -0.51 -4.02 2.79
C THR A 19 -0.11 -4.93 1.61
N ILE A 20 1.17 -5.29 1.50
CA ILE A 20 1.64 -6.27 0.51
C ILE A 20 0.95 -7.62 0.72
N ILE A 21 0.90 -8.10 1.97
CA ILE A 21 0.25 -9.38 2.33
C ILE A 21 -1.23 -9.37 1.95
N GLU A 22 -1.97 -8.31 2.34
CA GLU A 22 -3.40 -8.17 2.03
C GLU A 22 -3.68 -8.18 0.52
N ILE A 23 -2.79 -7.58 -0.28
CA ILE A 23 -2.91 -7.60 -1.74
C ILE A 23 -2.63 -9.00 -2.31
N GLU A 24 -1.60 -9.69 -1.80
CA GLU A 24 -1.27 -11.06 -2.21
C GLU A 24 -2.40 -12.03 -1.89
N GLU A 25 -2.98 -11.94 -0.69
CA GLU A 25 -4.14 -12.74 -0.28
C GLU A 25 -5.36 -12.44 -1.16
N PHE A 26 -5.63 -11.17 -1.45
CA PHE A 26 -6.74 -10.78 -2.33
C PHE A 26 -6.56 -11.27 -3.77
N ILE A 27 -5.34 -11.22 -4.31
CA ILE A 27 -5.01 -11.78 -5.62
C ILE A 27 -5.24 -13.30 -5.62
N ALA A 28 -4.77 -14.02 -4.59
CA ALA A 28 -4.96 -15.45 -4.49
C ALA A 28 -6.46 -15.83 -4.43
N CYS A 29 -7.28 -15.07 -3.72
CA CYS A 29 -8.73 -15.25 -3.74
C CYS A 29 -9.32 -15.04 -5.14
N ILE A 30 -8.93 -13.98 -5.85
CA ILE A 30 -9.40 -13.70 -7.21
C ILE A 30 -9.00 -14.83 -8.18
N GLU A 31 -7.77 -15.30 -8.12
CA GLU A 31 -7.25 -16.39 -8.97
C GLU A 31 -7.97 -17.71 -8.72
N TYR A 32 -8.41 -17.96 -7.49
CA TYR A 32 -9.13 -19.17 -7.11
C TYR A 32 -10.63 -19.11 -7.44
N ASP A 33 -11.28 -17.95 -7.25
CA ASP A 33 -12.73 -17.80 -7.35
C ASP A 33 -13.24 -17.35 -8.73
N MET A 34 -12.40 -16.77 -9.59
CA MET A 34 -12.85 -16.14 -10.85
C MET A 34 -12.33 -16.86 -12.11
N ASP A 35 -13.26 -17.41 -12.91
CA ASP A 35 -12.99 -17.98 -14.25
C ASP A 35 -12.34 -16.97 -15.23
N ASP A 36 -12.50 -15.66 -14.98
CA ASP A 36 -11.86 -14.57 -15.75
C ASP A 36 -11.23 -13.51 -14.83
N ALA A 37 -10.22 -13.93 -14.06
CA ALA A 37 -9.43 -13.05 -13.18
C ALA A 37 -8.56 -12.02 -13.95
N GLY A 38 -8.37 -12.21 -15.26
CA GLY A 38 -7.30 -11.55 -16.04
C GLY A 38 -7.33 -10.02 -15.99
N GLU A 39 -8.51 -9.39 -16.10
CA GLU A 39 -8.62 -7.93 -16.09
C GLU A 39 -8.32 -7.30 -14.72
N ARG A 40 -8.70 -7.96 -13.61
CA ARG A 40 -8.38 -7.48 -12.26
C ARG A 40 -6.89 -7.62 -11.96
N LEU A 41 -6.30 -8.76 -12.35
CA LEU A 41 -4.87 -9.02 -12.11
C LEU A 41 -3.96 -8.05 -12.86
N LYS A 42 -4.34 -7.61 -14.07
CA LYS A 42 -3.61 -6.57 -14.83
C LYS A 42 -3.47 -5.24 -14.07
N VAL A 43 -4.35 -4.98 -13.09
CA VAL A 43 -4.29 -3.77 -12.27
C VAL A 43 -3.66 -4.04 -10.90
N LEU A 44 -3.96 -5.18 -10.30
CA LEU A 44 -3.47 -5.54 -8.96
C LEU A 44 -1.99 -5.92 -8.94
N GLN A 45 -1.49 -6.60 -9.97
CA GLN A 45 -0.06 -6.97 -10.04
C GLN A 45 0.86 -5.74 -10.10
N PRO A 46 0.63 -4.73 -10.96
CA PRO A 46 1.43 -3.50 -10.92
C PRO A 46 1.38 -2.78 -9.57
N LEU A 47 0.22 -2.77 -8.89
CA LEU A 47 0.08 -2.19 -7.56
C LEU A 47 0.96 -2.92 -6.53
N LEU A 48 0.94 -4.26 -6.55
CA LEU A 48 1.77 -5.10 -5.69
C LEU A 48 3.26 -4.85 -5.93
N GLU A 49 3.70 -4.83 -7.19
CA GLU A 49 5.11 -4.61 -7.56
C GLU A 49 5.60 -3.22 -7.13
N HIS A 50 4.77 -2.19 -7.26
CA HIS A 50 5.11 -0.86 -6.75
C HIS A 50 5.30 -0.84 -5.23
N LEU A 51 4.45 -1.52 -4.46
CA LEU A 51 4.61 -1.60 -3.01
C LEU A 51 5.83 -2.43 -2.60
N LYS A 52 6.14 -3.51 -3.32
CA LYS A 52 7.37 -4.28 -3.12
C LYS A 52 8.61 -3.44 -3.39
N SER A 53 8.60 -2.64 -4.46
CA SER A 53 9.69 -1.69 -4.76
C SER A 53 9.82 -0.62 -3.68
N LEU A 54 8.70 -0.09 -3.17
CA LEU A 54 8.69 0.85 -2.05
C LEU A 54 9.34 0.21 -0.81
N ARG A 55 8.91 -1.00 -0.44
CA ARG A 55 9.47 -1.76 0.69
C ARG A 55 10.96 -2.04 0.53
N GLN A 56 11.40 -2.34 -0.69
CA GLN A 56 12.81 -2.56 -1.00
C GLN A 56 13.63 -1.28 -0.79
N SER A 57 13.14 -0.13 -1.26
CA SER A 57 13.80 1.16 -1.02
C SER A 57 13.91 1.51 0.47
N MET A 58 12.97 1.05 1.29
CA MET A 58 13.05 1.19 2.75
C MET A 58 14.13 0.26 3.33
N ALA A 59 14.28 -0.95 2.79
CA ALA A 59 15.28 -1.92 3.25
C ALA A 59 16.72 -1.51 2.92
N ASP A 60 16.93 -0.92 1.74
CA ASP A 60 18.25 -0.47 1.28
C ASP A 60 18.62 0.95 1.75
N GLY A 61 17.71 1.63 2.44
CA GLY A 61 17.90 2.97 2.99
C GLY A 61 17.83 4.11 1.96
N SER A 62 17.42 3.82 0.72
CA SER A 62 17.24 4.84 -0.33
C SER A 62 15.87 5.54 -0.26
N TYR A 63 14.92 5.00 0.50
CA TYR A 63 13.60 5.60 0.68
C TYR A 63 13.69 6.98 1.35
N LEU A 64 12.98 7.94 0.77
CA LEU A 64 12.80 9.27 1.32
C LEU A 64 11.31 9.62 1.31
N PHE A 65 10.85 10.25 2.40
CA PHE A 65 9.54 10.88 2.44
C PHE A 65 9.44 11.98 1.38
N GLY A 66 8.28 12.11 0.77
CA GLY A 66 8.00 13.03 -0.33
C GLY A 66 6.92 14.04 0.04
N LYS A 67 6.50 14.83 -0.94
CA LYS A 67 5.33 15.73 -0.82
C LYS A 67 4.25 15.43 -1.85
N GLU A 68 4.59 14.59 -2.83
CA GLU A 68 3.72 14.19 -3.91
C GLU A 68 3.01 12.88 -3.53
N ASP A 69 1.89 12.59 -4.18
CA ASP A 69 1.25 11.31 -4.01
C ASP A 69 2.15 10.20 -4.58
N LEU A 70 2.16 9.04 -3.91
CA LEU A 70 2.81 7.86 -4.46
C LEU A 70 2.16 7.49 -5.80
N PRO A 71 2.93 7.03 -6.81
CA PRO A 71 2.38 6.65 -8.13
C PRO A 71 1.27 5.60 -8.07
N ILE A 72 1.18 4.84 -6.98
CA ILE A 72 0.10 3.87 -6.73
C ILE A 72 -1.27 4.49 -6.50
N MET A 73 -1.34 5.79 -6.16
CA MET A 73 -2.59 6.44 -5.76
C MET A 73 -3.58 6.62 -6.91
N ASP A 74 -3.11 6.73 -8.16
CA ASP A 74 -4.00 6.74 -9.33
C ASP A 74 -4.83 5.46 -9.44
N ILE A 75 -4.21 4.32 -9.14
CA ILE A 75 -4.86 3.01 -9.17
C ILE A 75 -5.77 2.85 -7.93
N SER A 76 -5.23 3.19 -6.75
CA SER A 76 -5.94 3.10 -5.47
C SER A 76 -7.24 3.91 -5.49
N ASN A 77 -7.19 5.17 -5.92
CA ASN A 77 -8.34 6.06 -5.92
C ASN A 77 -9.46 5.57 -6.85
N ARG A 78 -9.11 5.08 -8.04
CA ARG A 78 -10.07 4.54 -9.02
C ARG A 78 -10.80 3.29 -8.52
N LEU A 79 -10.12 2.48 -7.71
CA LEU A 79 -10.64 1.19 -7.23
C LEU A 79 -10.99 1.19 -5.74
N SER A 80 -10.90 2.34 -5.06
CA SER A 80 -11.02 2.46 -3.60
C SER A 80 -12.26 1.79 -3.00
N SER A 81 -13.41 1.86 -3.68
CA SER A 81 -14.66 1.21 -3.25
C SER A 81 -14.67 -0.32 -3.42
N GLN A 82 -13.72 -0.88 -4.16
CA GLN A 82 -13.63 -2.29 -4.52
C GLN A 82 -12.47 -3.01 -3.84
N LEU A 83 -11.54 -2.26 -3.22
CA LEU A 83 -10.34 -2.82 -2.60
C LEU A 83 -10.51 -2.86 -1.08
N PRO A 84 -10.45 -4.04 -0.44
CA PRO A 84 -10.61 -4.15 1.01
C PRO A 84 -9.48 -3.45 1.79
N PHE A 85 -8.31 -3.27 1.17
CA PHE A 85 -7.13 -2.61 1.72
C PHE A 85 -6.96 -1.14 1.27
N ALA A 86 -7.97 -0.52 0.64
CA ALA A 86 -7.88 0.86 0.16
C ALA A 86 -7.48 1.86 1.26
N GLN A 87 -7.95 1.64 2.48
CA GLN A 87 -7.60 2.49 3.63
C GLN A 87 -6.10 2.41 3.95
N LEU A 88 -5.48 1.23 3.85
CA LEU A 88 -4.05 1.08 4.12
C LEU A 88 -3.21 1.85 3.09
N LEU A 89 -3.60 1.78 1.81
CA LEU A 89 -2.95 2.57 0.75
C LEU A 89 -3.04 4.08 1.00
N ALA A 90 -4.19 4.54 1.50
CA ALA A 90 -4.39 5.94 1.84
C ALA A 90 -3.47 6.37 3.00
N VAL A 91 -3.37 5.57 4.06
CA VAL A 91 -2.47 5.84 5.19
C VAL A 91 -1.01 5.83 4.71
N ILE A 92 -0.60 4.84 3.90
CA ILE A 92 0.77 4.77 3.37
C ILE A 92 1.15 6.04 2.62
N ASN A 93 0.23 6.54 1.80
CA ASN A 93 0.43 7.75 1.01
C ASN A 93 0.40 9.03 1.86
N GLU A 94 -0.46 9.08 2.87
CA GLU A 94 -0.49 10.17 3.83
C GLU A 94 0.84 10.24 4.60
N THR A 95 1.33 9.12 5.12
CA THR A 95 2.63 9.03 5.81
C THR A 95 3.79 9.38 4.90
N HIS A 96 3.73 8.98 3.63
CA HIS A 96 4.73 9.38 2.64
C HIS A 96 4.82 10.92 2.51
N LYS A 97 3.68 11.61 2.51
CA LYS A 97 3.57 13.05 2.28
C LYS A 97 3.81 13.90 3.53
N LEU A 98 3.30 13.44 4.67
CA LEU A 98 3.30 14.19 5.92
C LEU A 98 4.47 13.80 6.83
N GLY A 99 5.13 12.68 6.56
CA GLY A 99 6.11 12.08 7.46
C GLY A 99 5.44 11.29 8.58
N LEU A 100 6.23 10.91 9.59
CA LEU A 100 5.77 10.14 10.74
C LEU A 100 4.97 11.00 11.72
N ASN A 101 4.02 10.40 12.43
CA ASN A 101 3.24 11.06 13.47
C ASN A 101 3.99 11.14 14.80
N ILE A 102 4.98 12.01 14.89
CA ILE A 102 5.88 12.08 16.06
C ILE A 102 5.21 12.81 17.24
N ASP A 103 4.11 13.54 17.01
CA ASP A 103 3.54 14.51 17.96
C ASP A 103 2.20 14.09 18.61
N ASP A 104 1.64 12.93 18.27
CA ASP A 104 0.43 12.41 18.95
C ASP A 104 0.83 11.60 20.20
N ASP A 105 0.85 12.27 21.35
CA ASP A 105 0.90 11.70 22.72
C ASP A 105 -0.47 11.07 23.12
#